data_AF-A0A9D8R1G6-F1
#
_entry.id   AF-A0A9D8R1G6-F1
#
_cell.length_a   1.000
_cell.length_b   1.000
_cell.length_c   1.000
_cell.angle_alpha   90.00
_cell.angle_beta   90.00
_cell.angle_gamma   90.00
#
_symmetry.space_group_name_H-M   'P 1'
#
loop_
_entity.id
_entity.type
_entity.pdbx_description
1 polymer ?
#
loop_
_entity_poly.entity_id
_entity_poly.type
_entity_poly.pdbx_seq_one_letter_code
_entity_poly.pdbx_strand_id
1 'polypeptide(L)' 'MSLSAHIKLKRKKYGLTQMELAQRAGVGLRFVRDLEQGKQSLRMDKVNDVLALFGECLGPITEAGL' A
#
# COMPACT_ATOMS: atom_id res chain seq x y z
N MET A 1 -5.40 -10.25 7.11
CA MET A 1 -4.19 -9.41 6.93
C MET A 1 -4.65 -8.01 6.58
N SER A 2 -4.07 -6.94 7.16
CA SER A 2 -4.43 -5.56 6.81
C SER A 2 -3.72 -5.10 5.53
N LEU A 3 -4.27 -4.07 4.87
CA LEU A 3 -3.63 -3.42 3.72
C LEU A 3 -2.20 -2.96 4.03
N SER A 4 -1.99 -2.32 5.19
CA SER A 4 -0.67 -1.82 5.62
C SER A 4 0.36 -2.95 5.77
N ALA A 5 -0.03 -4.07 6.38
CA ALA A 5 0.83 -5.25 6.52
C ALA A 5 1.13 -5.89 5.17
N HIS A 6 0.13 -5.97 4.29
CA HIS A 6 0.27 -6.53 2.93
C HIS A 6 1.28 -5.74 2.10
N ILE A 7 1.15 -4.41 2.04
CA ILE A 7 2.08 -3.53 1.32
C ILE A 7 3.50 -3.65 1.88
N LYS A 8 3.65 -3.63 3.21
CA LYS A 8 4.97 -3.75 3.87
C LYS A 8 5.63 -5.09 3.59
N LEU A 9 4.84 -6.17 3.53
CA LEU A 9 5.33 -7.51 3.17
C LEU A 9 5.79 -7.56 1.72
N LYS A 10 4.98 -7.06 0.77
CA LYS A 10 5.35 -6.98 -0.66
C LYS A 10 6.62 -6.18 -0.84
N ARG A 11 6.71 -4.99 -0.24
CA ARG A 11 7.90 -4.13 -0.33
C ARG A 11 9.16 -4.87 0.11
N LYS A 12 9.11 -5.55 1.27
CA LYS A 12 10.24 -6.35 1.77
C LYS A 12 10.56 -7.54 0.87
N LYS A 13 9.54 -8.25 0.36
CA LYS A 13 9.71 -9.40 -0.55
C LYS A 13 10.45 -9.01 -1.83
N TYR A 14 10.20 -7.80 -2.35
CA TYR A 14 10.87 -7.26 -3.53
C TYR A 14 12.17 -6.48 -3.21
N GLY A 15 12.62 -6.47 -1.95
CA GLY A 15 13.88 -5.82 -1.57
C GLY A 15 13.87 -4.28 -1.68
N LEU A 16 12.70 -3.65 -1.69
CA LEU A 16 12.57 -2.21 -1.88
C LEU A 16 12.67 -1.44 -0.55
N THR A 17 13.39 -0.33 -0.55
CA THR A 17 13.28 0.70 0.48
C THR A 17 11.93 1.44 0.37
N GLN A 18 11.53 2.14 1.43
CA GLN A 18 10.31 2.98 1.37
C GLN A 18 10.44 4.10 0.33
N MET A 19 11.65 4.62 0.14
CA MET A 19 11.95 5.66 -0.85
C MET A 19 11.81 5.14 -2.28
N GLU A 20 12.34 3.95 -2.59
CA GLU A 20 12.18 3.34 -3.91
C GLU A 20 10.73 2.99 -4.21
N LEU A 21 9.98 2.47 -3.22
CA LEU A 21 8.55 2.22 -3.39
C LEU A 21 7.80 3.51 -3.73
N ALA A 22 8.08 4.60 -3.00
CA ALA A 22 7.45 5.89 -3.23
C ALA A 22 7.76 6.43 -4.63
N GLN A 23 9.03 6.41 -5.03
CA GLN A 23 9.47 6.87 -6.35
C GLN A 23 8.84 6.07 -7.49
N ARG A 24 8.85 4.73 -7.40
CA ARG A 24 8.27 3.86 -8.44
C ARG A 24 6.77 4.02 -8.55
N ALA A 25 6.07 4.24 -7.44
CA ALA A 25 4.62 4.43 -7.41
C ALA A 25 4.18 5.86 -7.78
N GLY A 26 5.11 6.80 -7.97
CA GLY A 26 4.76 8.21 -8.22
C GLY A 26 4.05 8.89 -7.03
N VAL A 27 4.40 8.49 -5.80
CA VAL A 27 3.83 9.06 -4.56
C VAL A 27 4.92 9.63 -3.65
N GLY A 28 4.53 10.51 -2.73
CA GLY A 28 5.48 11.05 -1.74
C GLY A 28 5.92 10.01 -0.71
N LEU A 29 7.16 10.08 -0.22
CA LEU A 29 7.69 9.19 0.83
C LEU A 29 6.81 9.18 2.09
N ARG A 30 6.25 10.35 2.46
CA ARG A 30 5.31 10.45 3.59
C ARG A 30 4.07 9.59 3.39
N PHE A 31 3.56 9.47 2.16
CA PHE A 31 2.41 8.63 1.85
C PHE A 31 2.73 7.15 2.11
N VAL A 32 3.87 6.65 1.64
CA VAL A 32 4.29 5.26 1.89
C VAL A 32 4.45 4.99 3.39
N ARG A 33 5.00 5.94 4.15
CA ARG A 33 5.15 5.81 5.61
C ARG A 33 3.78 5.75 6.31
N ASP A 34 2.88 6.68 5.98
CA ASP A 34 1.51 6.71 6.50
C ASP A 34 0.76 5.41 6.16
N LEU A 35 0.91 4.90 4.93
CA LEU A 35 0.32 3.65 4.46
C LEU A 35 0.84 2.44 5.25
N GLU A 36 2.15 2.27 5.39
CA GLU A 36 2.74 1.14 6.11
C GLU A 36 2.53 1.20 7.63
N GLN A 37 2.30 2.39 8.18
CA GLN A 37 1.95 2.58 9.59
C GLN A 37 0.45 2.38 9.86
N GLY A 38 -0.37 2.18 8.80
CA GLY A 38 -1.80 1.93 8.95
C GLY A 38 -2.59 3.18 9.35
N LYS A 39 -2.21 4.35 8.83
CA LYS A 39 -2.99 5.58 9.01
C LYS A 39 -4.46 5.34 8.65
N GLN A 40 -5.36 5.79 9.52
CA GLN A 40 -6.81 5.54 9.39
C GLN A 40 -7.42 6.06 8.08
N SER A 41 -6.88 7.14 7.53
CA SER A 41 -7.37 7.74 6.28
C SER A 41 -6.22 7.96 5.30
N LEU A 42 -6.41 7.45 4.09
CA LEU A 42 -5.52 7.54 2.95
C LEU A 42 -6.36 7.81 1.69
N ARG A 43 -5.78 8.48 0.70
CA ARG A 43 -6.48 8.67 -0.57
C ARG A 43 -6.45 7.37 -1.38
N MET A 44 -7.63 6.93 -1.82
CA MET A 44 -7.80 5.64 -2.50
C MET A 44 -7.03 5.57 -3.83
N ASP A 45 -6.99 6.65 -4.60
CA ASP A 45 -6.23 6.76 -5.85
C ASP A 45 -4.74 6.45 -5.62
N LYS A 46 -4.16 7.03 -4.56
CA LYS A 46 -2.76 6.83 -4.22
C LYS A 46 -2.45 5.45 -3.64
N VAL A 47 -3.42 4.82 -3.00
CA VAL A 47 -3.28 3.40 -2.61
C VAL A 47 -3.21 2.53 -3.86
N ASN A 48 -4.07 2.78 -4.85
CA ASN A 48 -4.05 2.04 -6.11
C ASN A 48 -2.77 2.29 -6.93
N ASP A 49 -2.21 3.51 -6.93
CA ASP A 49 -0.89 3.78 -7.55
C ASP A 49 0.20 2.85 -6.97
N VAL A 50 0.19 2.61 -5.65
CA VAL A 50 1.15 1.71 -4.99
C VAL A 50 0.85 0.24 -5.30
N LEU A 51 -0.41 -0.18 -5.27
CA LEU A 51 -0.82 -1.57 -5.54
C LEU A 51 -0.56 -1.96 -7.01
N ALA A 52 -0.67 -1.02 -7.96
CA ALA A 52 -0.42 -1.25 -9.37
C ALA A 52 0.99 -1.77 -9.65
N LEU A 53 1.99 -1.36 -8.85
CA LEU A 53 3.36 -1.89 -8.93
C LEU A 53 3.45 -3.40 -8.68
N PHE A 54 2.45 -3.96 -8.01
CA PHE A 54 2.36 -5.38 -7.68
C PHE A 54 1.28 -6.11 -8.48
N GLY A 55 0.68 -5.45 -9.48
CA GLY A 55 -0.41 -5.98 -10.30
C GLY A 55 -1.74 -6.11 -9.53
N GLU A 56 -1.94 -5.27 -8.51
CA GLU A 56 -3.08 -5.36 -7.59
C GLU A 56 -3.90 -4.06 -7.60
N CYS A 57 -5.14 -4.13 -7.12
CA CYS A 57 -5.99 -2.97 -6.87
C CYS A 57 -6.85 -3.21 -5.62
N LEU A 58 -7.40 -2.13 -5.06
CA LEU A 58 -8.43 -2.24 -4.03
C LEU A 58 -9.71 -2.85 -4.62
N GLY A 59 -10.40 -3.62 -3.81
CA GLY A 59 -11.70 -4.20 -4.12
C GLY A 59 -12.53 -4.40 -2.85
N PRO A 60 -13.86 -4.49 -2.98
CA PRO A 60 -14.71 -4.83 -1.84
C PRO A 60 -14.38 -6.25 -1.37
N ILE A 61 -14.35 -6.43 -0.05
CA ILE A 61 -14.32 -7.74 0.59
C ILE A 61 -15.58 -7.87 1.44
N THR A 62 -16.16 -9.06 1.48
CA THR A 62 -17.25 -9.34 2.41
C THR A 62 -16.65 -9.42 3.81
N GLU A 63 -17.20 -8.68 4.77
CA GLU A 63 -16.86 -8.89 6.18
C GLU A 63 -17.42 -10.25 6.62
N ALA A 64 -16.55 -11.10 7.17
CA ALA A 64 -16.99 -12.34 7.76
C ALA A 64 -17.70 -12.00 9.09
N GLY A 65 -19.03 -12.12 9.13
CA GLY A 65 -19.83 -11.86 10.33
C GLY A 65 -21.06 -10.96 10.15
N LEU A 66 -21.35 -10.52 8.93
CA LEU A 66 -22.69 -10.08 8.50
C LEU A 66 -23.37 -11.19 7.70
#